data_AF-A0A2G2XCY6-F1
#
_entry.id   AF-A0A2G2XCY6-F1
#
_cell.length_a   1.000
_cell.length_b   1.000
_cell.length_c   1.000
_cell.angle_alpha   90.00
_cell.angle_beta   90.00
_cell.angle_gamma   90.00
#
_symmetry.space_group_name_H-M   'P 1'
#
loop_
_entity.id
_entity.type
_entity.pdbx_description
1 polymer ?
#
loop_
_entity_poly.entity_id
_entity_poly.type
_entity_poly.pdbx_seq_one_letter_code
_entity_poly.pdbx_strand_id
1 'polypeptide(L)'
;MASKAHYQGNQVFRKTEKGYIVYPKALNIVWGNDKRFWKLPNYEKDGAELIQVNWLEVTGCIDNVEKKTVYDIGFTVSLMTDAFGWSNSPIYIMAKWGDNTQWRKVNLASEINGKKMTPKNIKITKGKGNNVDKICFGLYEVWNKKWKGGLKIHSVNLTEI
;
A
#
# COMPACT_ATOMS: atom_id res chain seq x y z
N MET A 1 6.90 -19.31 22.34
CA MET A 1 7.19 -18.88 20.96
C MET A 1 6.69 -17.45 20.80
N ALA A 2 7.56 -16.48 20.55
CA ALA A 2 7.12 -15.11 20.27
C ALA A 2 6.36 -15.12 18.93
N SER A 3 5.10 -14.69 18.92
CA SER A 3 4.34 -14.55 17.68
C SER A 3 5.04 -13.49 16.80
N LYS A 4 5.20 -13.79 15.50
CA LYS A 4 5.68 -12.79 14.54
C LYS A 4 4.63 -11.68 14.45
N ALA A 5 4.93 -10.51 15.02
CA ALA A 5 4.00 -9.38 15.02
C ALA A 5 3.72 -8.81 13.62
N HIS A 6 4.67 -8.96 12.69
CA HIS A 6 4.50 -8.53 11.29
C HIS A 6 3.79 -9.59 10.46
N TYR A 7 2.85 -9.14 9.62
CA TYR A 7 2.18 -9.98 8.64
C TYR A 7 2.99 -10.03 7.35
N GLN A 8 3.19 -11.24 6.83
CA GLN A 8 3.76 -11.48 5.50
C GLN A 8 2.62 -11.92 4.58
N GLY A 9 2.40 -11.17 3.51
CA GLY A 9 1.35 -11.46 2.54
C GLY A 9 1.68 -12.69 1.70
N ASN A 10 0.66 -13.28 1.07
CA ASN A 10 0.82 -14.45 0.20
C ASN A 10 1.46 -14.13 -1.17
N GLN A 11 1.79 -12.87 -1.45
CA GLN A 11 2.41 -12.38 -2.70
C GLN A 11 1.60 -12.68 -3.97
N VAL A 12 0.31 -13.01 -3.84
CA VAL A 12 -0.58 -13.27 -4.98
C VAL A 12 -1.09 -11.96 -5.56
N PHE A 13 -0.95 -11.80 -6.87
CA PHE A 13 -1.49 -10.67 -7.61
C PHE A 13 -2.31 -11.13 -8.81
N ARG A 14 -3.31 -10.34 -9.16
CA ARG A 14 -4.19 -10.59 -10.30
C ARG A 14 -3.73 -9.78 -11.50
N LYS A 15 -3.48 -10.45 -12.61
CA LYS A 15 -3.29 -9.80 -13.92
C LYS A 15 -4.63 -9.37 -14.50
N THR A 16 -4.65 -8.21 -15.15
CA THR A 16 -5.79 -7.62 -15.84
C THR A 16 -5.35 -7.17 -17.24
N GLU A 17 -6.29 -6.75 -18.08
CA GLU A 17 -5.97 -6.20 -19.41
C GLU A 17 -5.12 -4.93 -19.33
N LYS A 18 -5.23 -4.16 -18.25
CA LYS A 18 -4.58 -2.84 -18.08
C LYS A 18 -3.39 -2.86 -17.12
N GLY A 19 -2.93 -4.04 -16.70
CA GLY A 19 -1.85 -4.19 -15.71
C GLY A 19 -2.23 -5.14 -14.57
N TYR A 20 -2.01 -4.75 -13.32
CA TYR A 20 -2.08 -5.66 -12.16
C TYR A 20 -2.88 -5.09 -10.98
N ILE A 21 -3.49 -5.99 -10.21
CA ILE A 21 -4.16 -5.68 -8.96
C ILE A 21 -3.57 -6.55 -7.86
N VAL A 22 -3.20 -5.91 -6.74
CA VAL A 22 -2.72 -6.58 -5.53
C VAL A 22 -3.72 -6.31 -4.41
N TYR A 23 -4.28 -7.38 -3.84
CA TYR A 23 -5.20 -7.26 -2.71
C TYR A 23 -4.46 -7.32 -1.37
N PRO A 24 -5.06 -6.82 -0.27
CA PRO A 24 -4.37 -6.68 1.01
C PRO A 24 -3.80 -7.98 1.60
N LYS A 25 -4.38 -9.14 1.28
CA LYS A 25 -3.87 -10.45 1.71
C LYS A 25 -2.49 -10.81 1.12
N ALA A 26 -2.09 -10.10 0.06
CA ALA A 26 -0.79 -10.23 -0.56
C ALA A 26 0.23 -9.19 -0.09
N LEU A 27 -0.18 -8.22 0.74
CA LEU A 27 0.69 -7.16 1.24
C LEU A 27 1.40 -7.60 2.52
N ASN A 28 2.62 -7.11 2.71
CA ASN A 28 3.31 -7.16 3.99
C ASN A 28 2.88 -5.97 4.85
N ILE A 29 2.55 -6.23 6.11
CA ILE A 29 2.01 -5.22 7.02
C ILE A 29 2.77 -5.29 8.34
N VAL A 30 3.46 -4.20 8.67
CA VAL A 30 4.11 -4.05 9.98
C VAL A 30 3.03 -4.01 11.07
N TRP A 31 3.19 -4.83 12.10
CA TRP A 31 2.17 -5.09 13.14
C TRP A 31 0.90 -5.80 12.65
N GLY A 32 0.86 -6.30 11.41
CA GLY A 32 -0.35 -6.86 10.82
C GLY A 32 -0.94 -8.08 11.54
N ASN A 33 -0.12 -8.91 12.20
CA ASN A 33 -0.62 -10.07 12.96
C ASN A 33 -1.14 -9.70 14.35
N ASP A 34 -0.90 -8.47 14.80
CA ASP A 34 -1.37 -7.98 16.08
C ASP A 34 -2.76 -7.36 15.94
N LYS A 35 -3.76 -8.08 16.44
CA LYS A 35 -5.18 -7.71 16.36
C LYS A 35 -5.53 -6.42 17.11
N ARG A 36 -4.61 -5.86 17.91
CA ARG A 36 -4.78 -4.53 18.52
C ARG A 36 -4.58 -3.40 17.51
N PHE A 37 -3.84 -3.67 16.43
CA PHE A 37 -3.40 -2.66 15.47
C PHE A 37 -4.04 -2.84 14.09
N TRP A 38 -4.24 -4.08 13.66
CA TRP A 38 -4.81 -4.40 12.35
C TRP A 38 -5.89 -5.47 12.41
N LYS A 39 -6.85 -5.35 11.52
CA LYS A 39 -7.77 -6.42 11.15
C LYS A 39 -7.47 -6.82 9.71
N LEU A 40 -6.85 -7.99 9.59
CA LEU A 40 -6.46 -8.57 8.31
C LEU A 40 -7.66 -9.13 7.54
N PRO A 41 -7.57 -9.20 6.20
CA PRO A 41 -8.62 -9.76 5.35
C PRO A 41 -8.82 -11.26 5.59
N ASN A 42 -10.08 -11.72 5.65
CA ASN A 42 -10.40 -13.14 5.71
C ASN A 42 -10.34 -13.76 4.30
N TYR A 43 -10.96 -13.08 3.34
CA TYR A 43 -11.00 -13.47 1.93
C TYR A 43 -10.06 -12.62 1.08
N GLU A 44 -9.74 -13.08 -0.12
CA GLU A 44 -8.76 -12.44 -1.00
C GLU A 44 -9.06 -10.96 -1.26
N LYS A 45 -10.32 -10.62 -1.54
CA LYS A 45 -10.75 -9.26 -1.94
C LYS A 45 -11.18 -8.38 -0.77
N ASP A 46 -11.06 -8.88 0.46
CA ASP A 46 -11.37 -8.08 1.65
C ASP A 46 -10.34 -6.98 1.85
N GLY A 47 -10.77 -5.88 2.48
CA GLY A 47 -9.86 -4.81 2.88
C GLY A 47 -9.04 -5.18 4.12
N ALA A 48 -7.84 -4.60 4.25
CA ALA A 48 -7.13 -4.56 5.53
C ALA A 48 -7.50 -3.27 6.27
N GLU A 49 -7.98 -3.39 7.51
CA GLU A 49 -8.42 -2.27 8.33
C GLU A 49 -7.37 -1.96 9.40
N LEU A 50 -6.87 -0.74 9.39
CA LEU A 50 -6.00 -0.20 10.42
C LEU A 50 -6.85 0.25 11.61
N ILE A 51 -6.71 -0.43 12.74
CA ILE A 51 -7.36 -0.06 13.99
C ILE A 51 -6.65 1.18 14.55
N GLN A 52 -5.35 1.06 14.84
CA GLN A 52 -4.50 2.15 15.27
C GLN A 52 -3.02 1.80 15.16
N VAL A 53 -2.17 2.73 14.72
CA VAL A 53 -0.70 2.62 14.82
C VAL A 53 -0.05 4.00 14.94
N ASN A 54 1.15 4.06 15.52
CA ASN A 54 2.05 5.20 15.40
C ASN A 54 3.18 4.98 14.36
N TRP A 55 3.28 3.78 13.81
CA TRP A 55 4.18 3.39 12.72
C TRP A 55 3.38 2.65 11.65
N LEU A 56 3.10 3.32 10.54
CA LEU A 56 2.40 2.76 9.39
C LEU A 56 3.40 2.37 8.31
N GLU A 57 3.46 1.08 7.99
CA GLU A 57 4.27 0.56 6.90
C GLU A 57 3.59 -0.65 6.29
N VAL A 58 3.18 -0.48 5.03
CA VAL A 58 2.57 -1.52 4.20
C VAL A 58 3.34 -1.59 2.90
N THR A 59 3.81 -2.78 2.53
CA THR A 59 4.64 -2.98 1.34
C THR A 59 4.17 -4.16 0.52
N GLY A 60 4.53 -4.17 -0.75
CA GLY A 60 4.27 -5.28 -1.65
C GLY A 60 5.15 -5.18 -2.87
N CYS A 61 5.26 -6.27 -3.60
CA CYS A 61 5.91 -6.27 -4.89
C CYS A 61 5.21 -7.24 -5.84
N ILE A 62 5.35 -6.98 -7.13
CA ILE A 62 5.00 -7.92 -8.19
C ILE A 62 6.27 -8.30 -8.95
N ASP A 63 6.40 -9.57 -9.29
CA ASP A 63 7.50 -10.12 -10.09
C ASP A 63 7.00 -10.42 -11.52
N ASN A 64 7.92 -10.67 -12.45
CA ASN A 64 7.62 -10.97 -13.85
C ASN A 64 6.73 -9.91 -14.53
N VAL A 65 7.01 -8.64 -14.24
CA VAL A 65 6.32 -7.52 -14.91
C VAL A 65 6.65 -7.55 -16.40
N GLU A 66 5.64 -7.34 -17.25
CA GLU A 66 5.84 -7.33 -18.71
C GLU A 66 6.89 -6.28 -19.14
N LYS A 67 7.47 -6.44 -20.34
CA LYS A 67 8.51 -5.54 -20.91
C LYS A 67 8.00 -4.13 -21.27
N LYS A 68 7.08 -3.59 -20.48
CA LYS A 68 6.54 -2.23 -20.62
C LYS A 68 7.50 -1.23 -19.98
N THR A 69 7.26 0.05 -20.24
CA THR A 69 8.19 1.12 -19.87
C THR A 69 7.70 1.94 -18.68
N VAL A 70 6.39 2.03 -18.44
CA VAL A 70 5.79 2.89 -17.42
C VAL A 70 4.57 2.24 -16.76
N TYR A 71 4.47 2.36 -15.44
CA TYR A 71 3.27 2.02 -14.66
C TYR A 71 2.82 3.19 -13.79
N ASP A 72 1.51 3.36 -13.64
CA ASP A 72 0.88 4.18 -12.63
C ASP A 72 0.45 3.33 -11.44
N ILE A 73 1.00 3.60 -10.26
CA ILE A 73 0.72 2.84 -9.04
C ILE A 73 -0.19 3.64 -8.14
N GLY A 74 -1.35 3.09 -7.80
CA GLY A 74 -2.34 3.72 -6.94
C GLY A 74 -2.83 2.79 -5.83
N PHE A 75 -2.79 3.27 -4.59
CA PHE A 75 -3.41 2.59 -3.45
C PHE A 75 -4.88 2.98 -3.39
N THR A 76 -5.80 2.04 -3.57
CA THR A 76 -7.21 2.32 -3.32
C THR A 76 -7.53 2.14 -1.84
N VAL A 77 -7.89 3.23 -1.16
CA VAL A 77 -8.12 3.29 0.28
C VAL A 77 -9.43 4.02 0.61
N SER A 78 -9.89 3.90 1.86
CA SER A 78 -10.93 4.75 2.43
C SER A 78 -10.62 5.04 3.90
N LEU A 79 -11.18 6.12 4.43
CA LEU A 79 -11.21 6.38 5.86
C LEU A 79 -12.58 5.97 6.42
N MET A 80 -12.57 5.22 7.52
CA MET A 80 -13.76 4.88 8.28
C MET A 80 -14.33 6.13 8.97
N THR A 81 -15.60 6.08 9.39
CA THR A 81 -16.29 7.21 10.03
C THR A 81 -15.64 7.65 11.34
N ASP A 82 -14.96 6.73 12.01
CA ASP A 82 -14.21 6.91 13.26
C ASP A 82 -12.69 7.11 13.02
N ALA A 83 -12.27 7.35 11.78
CA ALA A 83 -10.86 7.57 11.47
C ALA A 83 -10.31 8.83 12.17
N PHE A 84 -9.07 8.73 12.67
CA PHE A 84 -8.44 9.79 13.45
C PHE A 84 -6.95 9.92 13.16
N GLY A 85 -6.37 11.06 13.52
CA GLY A 85 -4.92 11.28 13.48
C GLY A 85 -4.33 11.63 12.10
N TRP A 86 -5.15 11.78 11.05
CA TRP A 86 -4.68 12.00 9.67
C TRP A 86 -4.40 13.45 9.29
N SER A 87 -5.03 14.44 9.95
CA SER A 87 -4.96 15.86 9.53
C SER A 87 -3.54 16.42 9.43
N ASN A 88 -2.64 15.95 10.31
CA ASN A 88 -1.22 16.34 10.35
C ASN A 88 -0.27 15.13 10.15
N SER A 89 -0.78 14.07 9.53
CA SER A 89 -0.04 12.82 9.28
C SER A 89 -0.13 12.44 7.81
N PRO A 90 0.59 13.16 6.93
CA PRO A 90 0.61 12.82 5.51
C PRO A 90 1.25 11.44 5.33
N ILE A 91 0.64 10.62 4.47
CA ILE A 91 1.24 9.35 4.06
C ILE A 91 2.21 9.57 2.89
N TYR A 92 3.11 8.62 2.71
CA TYR A 92 4.06 8.59 1.63
C TYR A 92 3.86 7.29 0.84
N ILE A 93 3.55 7.44 -0.44
CA ILE A 93 3.46 6.34 -1.39
C ILE A 93 4.83 6.20 -2.06
N MET A 94 5.33 4.97 -2.16
CA MET A 94 6.58 4.63 -2.81
C MET A 94 6.34 3.68 -3.96
N ALA A 95 7.11 3.85 -5.04
CA ALA A 95 7.27 2.87 -6.10
C ALA A 95 8.76 2.69 -6.42
N LYS A 96 9.18 1.46 -6.68
CA LYS A 96 10.55 1.12 -7.03
C LYS A 96 10.58 0.10 -8.16
N TRP A 97 11.40 0.36 -9.17
CA TRP A 97 11.64 -0.54 -10.30
C TRP A 97 13.11 -0.49 -10.73
N GLY A 98 13.86 -1.56 -10.47
CA GLY A 98 15.32 -1.56 -10.58
C GLY A 98 15.94 -0.58 -9.58
N ASP A 99 16.80 0.31 -10.07
CA ASP A 99 17.39 1.42 -9.31
C ASP A 99 16.48 2.66 -9.20
N ASN A 100 15.43 2.77 -10.00
CA ASN A 100 14.52 3.91 -9.97
C ASN A 100 13.56 3.79 -8.77
N THR A 101 13.58 4.79 -7.90
CA THR A 101 12.65 4.89 -6.76
C THR A 101 11.96 6.24 -6.80
N GLN A 102 10.63 6.22 -6.72
CA GLN A 102 9.78 7.39 -6.71
C GLN A 102 9.01 7.44 -5.39
N TRP A 103 8.82 8.65 -4.88
CA TRP A 103 8.04 8.91 -3.68
C TRP A 103 7.00 9.99 -3.93
N ARG A 104 5.81 9.83 -3.33
CA ARG A 104 4.75 10.83 -3.39
C ARG A 104 4.14 11.03 -2.00
N LYS A 105 4.14 12.28 -1.54
CA LYS A 105 3.47 12.69 -0.30
C LYS A 105 1.99 12.95 -0.58
N VAL A 106 1.12 12.43 0.28
CA VAL A 106 -0.33 12.52 0.16
C VAL A 106 -0.94 12.88 1.52
N ASN A 107 -1.79 13.89 1.56
CA ASN A 107 -2.57 14.21 2.76
C ASN A 107 -3.96 13.55 2.66
N LEU A 108 -4.17 12.49 3.43
CA LEU A 108 -5.42 11.74 3.40
C LEU A 108 -6.63 12.56 3.86
N ALA A 109 -6.47 13.47 4.82
CA ALA A 109 -7.58 14.25 5.36
C ALA A 109 -8.13 15.27 4.35
N SER A 110 -7.28 15.81 3.47
CA SER A 110 -7.70 16.73 2.40
C SER A 110 -8.15 16.03 1.14
N GLU A 111 -7.71 14.78 0.92
CA GLU A 111 -8.00 14.03 -0.30
C GLU A 111 -9.18 13.05 -0.12
N ILE A 112 -9.42 12.52 1.09
CA ILE A 112 -10.44 11.50 1.36
C ILE A 112 -11.73 12.06 1.96
N ASN A 113 -12.80 12.11 1.16
CA ASN A 113 -14.15 12.53 1.61
C ASN A 113 -15.06 11.34 1.98
N GLY A 114 -14.56 10.38 2.78
CA GLY A 114 -15.30 9.21 3.27
C GLY A 114 -15.62 8.10 2.25
N LYS A 115 -15.47 8.34 0.94
CA LYS A 115 -15.64 7.32 -0.11
C LYS A 115 -14.32 6.61 -0.44
N LYS A 116 -14.43 5.37 -0.93
CA LYS A 116 -13.30 4.62 -1.51
C LYS A 116 -12.69 5.43 -2.65
N MET A 117 -11.39 5.62 -2.61
CA MET A 117 -10.67 6.39 -3.62
C MET A 117 -9.24 5.93 -3.77
N THR A 118 -8.62 6.34 -4.85
CA THR A 118 -7.19 6.16 -5.06
C THR A 118 -6.54 7.53 -4.86
N PRO A 119 -5.95 7.80 -3.68
CA PRO A 119 -5.18 9.00 -3.50
C PRO A 119 -4.07 9.03 -4.55
N LYS A 120 -3.80 10.22 -5.06
CA LYS A 120 -2.73 10.56 -6.01
C LYS A 120 -1.76 9.41 -6.35
N ASN A 121 -1.89 8.86 -7.56
CA ASN A 121 -1.03 7.76 -8.05
C ASN A 121 0.43 8.18 -8.20
N ILE A 122 1.34 7.22 -8.34
CA ILE A 122 2.75 7.47 -8.63
C ILE A 122 3.15 6.77 -9.92
N LYS A 123 3.72 7.55 -10.86
CA LYS A 123 4.28 6.98 -12.08
C LYS A 123 5.68 6.47 -11.81
N ILE A 124 5.97 5.25 -12.25
CA ILE A 124 7.30 4.65 -12.18
C ILE A 124 7.70 4.13 -13.57
N THR A 125 8.94 4.38 -13.95
CA THR A 125 9.53 3.86 -15.18
C THR A 125 10.62 2.85 -14.86
N LYS A 126 10.88 1.95 -15.81
CA LYS A 126 11.90 0.92 -15.65
C LYS A 126 13.29 1.54 -15.44
N GLY A 127 13.86 1.31 -14.27
CA GLY A 127 15.25 1.63 -13.95
C GLY A 127 16.24 0.67 -14.59
N LYS A 128 17.52 0.87 -14.28
CA LYS A 128 18.63 -0.01 -14.62
C LYS A 128 18.99 -0.90 -13.42
N GLY A 129 19.98 -1.78 -13.62
CA GLY A 129 20.53 -2.63 -12.57
C GLY A 129 19.79 -3.93 -12.34
N ASN A 130 19.87 -4.44 -11.12
CA ASN A 130 19.24 -5.70 -10.70
C ASN A 130 17.75 -5.49 -10.37
N ASN A 131 16.95 -6.57 -10.33
CA ASN A 131 15.52 -6.56 -9.99
C ASN A 131 14.66 -5.72 -10.95
N VAL A 132 15.03 -5.67 -12.23
CA VAL A 132 14.28 -4.99 -13.29
C VAL A 132 13.06 -5.77 -13.78
N ASP A 133 12.86 -6.97 -13.25
CA ASP A 133 11.70 -7.86 -13.39
C ASP A 133 10.65 -7.66 -12.27
N LYS A 134 11.00 -6.89 -11.24
CA LYS A 134 10.20 -6.66 -10.05
C LYS A 134 9.84 -5.19 -9.89
N ILE A 135 8.57 -4.91 -9.60
CA ILE A 135 8.11 -3.60 -9.14
C ILE A 135 7.67 -3.73 -7.69
N CYS A 136 8.28 -2.95 -6.81
CA CYS A 136 7.91 -2.86 -5.40
C CYS A 136 7.21 -1.53 -5.12
N PHE A 137 6.30 -1.53 -4.17
CA PHE A 137 5.54 -0.36 -3.77
C PHE A 137 5.25 -0.39 -2.27
N GLY A 138 4.92 0.77 -1.72
CA GLY A 138 4.57 0.84 -0.31
C GLY A 138 3.82 2.11 0.07
N LEU A 139 3.22 2.06 1.26
CA LEU A 139 2.49 3.13 1.89
C LEU A 139 3.03 3.30 3.32
N TYR A 140 3.52 4.50 3.62
CA TYR A 140 4.29 4.79 4.82
C TYR A 140 3.76 6.01 5.57
N GLU A 141 3.73 5.92 6.88
CA GLU A 141 3.82 7.05 7.80
C GLU A 141 4.55 6.57 9.06
N VAL A 142 5.87 6.75 9.07
CA VAL A 142 6.77 6.22 10.12
C VAL A 142 7.50 7.32 10.90
N TRP A 143 7.30 8.59 10.50
CA TRP A 143 8.14 9.70 10.95
C TRP A 143 7.54 10.48 12.10
N ASN A 144 6.25 10.79 12.05
CA ASN A 144 5.67 11.72 13.03
C ASN A 144 5.34 11.07 14.38
N LYS A 145 5.36 9.73 14.46
CA LYS A 145 5.08 8.91 15.65
C LYS A 145 3.71 9.19 16.30
N LYS A 146 2.79 9.84 15.58
CA LYS A 146 1.43 10.14 16.04
C LYS A 146 0.54 8.94 15.81
N TRP A 147 -0.29 8.64 16.78
CA TRP A 147 -1.33 7.63 16.64
C TRP A 147 -2.35 8.06 15.59
N LYS A 148 -2.68 7.11 14.70
CA LYS A 148 -3.71 7.26 13.67
C LYS A 148 -4.41 5.93 13.45
N GLY A 149 -5.66 5.98 13.02
CA GLY A 149 -6.50 4.81 12.87
C GLY A 149 -7.63 5.03 11.88
N GLY A 150 -8.33 3.97 11.53
CA GLY A 150 -9.48 4.01 10.63
C GLY A 150 -9.14 4.02 9.13
N LEU A 151 -7.90 3.75 8.73
CA LEU A 151 -7.56 3.56 7.31
C LEU A 151 -7.95 2.15 6.86
N LYS A 152 -8.66 2.03 5.75
CA LYS A 152 -8.92 0.75 5.08
C LYS A 152 -8.23 0.71 3.73
N ILE A 153 -7.37 -0.28 3.53
CA ILE A 153 -6.72 -0.56 2.23
C ILE A 153 -7.56 -1.59 1.49
N HIS A 154 -8.00 -1.26 0.28
CA HIS A 154 -8.84 -2.14 -0.54
C HIS A 154 -8.04 -2.88 -1.61
N SER A 155 -7.06 -2.21 -2.22
CA SER A 155 -6.19 -2.79 -3.24
C SER A 155 -5.05 -1.84 -3.58
N VAL A 156 -4.04 -2.37 -4.25
CA VAL A 156 -3.05 -1.58 -5.01
C VAL A 156 -3.24 -1.92 -6.47
N ASN A 157 -3.37 -0.90 -7.32
CA ASN A 157 -3.49 -1.05 -8.76
C ASN A 157 -2.21 -0.54 -9.42
N LEU A 158 -1.67 -1.33 -10.33
CA LEU A 158 -0.56 -0.96 -11.18
C LEU A 158 -1.10 -0.93 -12.61
N THR A 159 -1.42 0.27 -13.10
CA THR A 159 -2.01 0.48 -14.42
C THR A 159 -0.92 0.84 -15.41
N GLU A 160 -0.96 0.23 -16.59
CA GLU A 160 -0.03 0.53 -17.67
C GLU A 160 -0.42 1.85 -18.35
N ILE A 161 0.57 2.66 -18.70
CA ILE A 161 0.40 3.92 -19.44
C ILE A 161 1.23 3.89 -20.72
#